data_AF-A0A087N8C4-F1
#
_entry.id   AF-A0A087N8C4-F1
#
_cell.length_a   1.000
_cell.length_b   1.000
_cell.length_c   1.000
_cell.angle_alpha   90.00
_cell.angle_beta   90.00
_cell.angle_gamma   90.00
#
_symmetry.space_group_name_H-M   'P 1'
#
loop_
_entity.id
_entity.type
_entity.pdbx_description
1 polymer ?
#
loop_
_entity_poly.entity_id
_entity_poly.type
_entity_poly.pdbx_seq_one_letter_code
_entity_poly.pdbx_strand_id
1 'polypeptide(L)'
;MDRPTPDTEDNSEQADAGTQAQDVAADAQARATDPSEDSERGGHANPAQIIPDDVPDLVERMNDMNRSGRIDMDAYAGEPQMDDEDDAFGTTEDDE
;
A
#
# COMPACT_ATOMS: atom_id res chain seq x y z
N MET A 1 -42.34 8.28 -22.42
CA MET A 1 -42.08 7.86 -21.03
C MET A 1 -41.13 8.87 -20.46
N ASP A 2 -41.66 9.78 -19.66
CA ASP A 2 -40.88 10.78 -18.92
C ASP A 2 -40.21 10.05 -17.76
N ARG A 3 -38.87 10.02 -17.73
CA ARG A 3 -38.14 9.43 -16.61
C ARG A 3 -38.14 10.47 -15.49
N PRO A 4 -38.61 10.14 -14.26
CA PRO A 4 -38.49 11.09 -13.16
C PRO A 4 -37.02 11.43 -12.98
N THR A 5 -36.68 12.71 -13.12
CA THR A 5 -35.39 13.24 -12.65
C THR A 5 -35.34 12.99 -11.15
N PRO A 6 -34.32 12.32 -10.61
CA PRO A 6 -34.23 12.10 -9.18
C PRO A 6 -34.24 13.46 -8.50
N ASP A 7 -35.12 13.62 -7.49
CA ASP A 7 -35.08 14.78 -6.60
C ASP A 7 -33.64 14.90 -6.10
N THR A 8 -32.93 15.91 -6.59
CA THR A 8 -31.55 16.18 -6.23
C THR A 8 -31.57 16.90 -4.88
N GLU A 9 -32.14 16.25 -3.87
CA GLU A 9 -31.95 16.67 -2.49
C GLU A 9 -30.48 16.36 -2.17
N ASP A 10 -29.68 17.41 -2.14
CA ASP A 10 -28.26 17.39 -1.80
C ASP A 10 -28.13 16.85 -0.36
N ASN A 11 -28.09 15.53 -0.21
CA ASN A 11 -28.00 14.90 1.10
C ASN A 11 -26.61 15.20 1.63
N SER A 12 -26.54 16.05 2.66
CA SER A 12 -25.29 16.42 3.33
C SER A 12 -24.52 15.21 3.87
N GLU A 13 -25.21 14.10 4.13
CA GLU A 13 -24.60 12.83 4.57
C GLU A 13 -24.01 12.02 3.40
N GLN A 14 -24.31 12.38 2.16
CA GLN A 14 -23.71 11.83 0.93
C GLN A 14 -22.74 12.81 0.25
N ALA A 15 -22.66 14.05 0.75
CA ALA A 15 -21.74 15.09 0.29
C ALA A 15 -20.32 14.88 0.85
N ASP A 16 -19.75 13.69 0.63
CA ASP A 16 -18.43 13.26 1.11
C ASP A 16 -17.30 13.55 0.11
N ALA A 17 -17.41 14.65 -0.64
CA ALA A 17 -16.39 15.05 -1.61
C ALA A 17 -15.02 15.20 -0.93
N GLY A 18 -13.99 14.56 -1.49
CA GLY A 18 -12.63 14.53 -0.94
C GLY A 18 -12.34 13.36 0.02
N THR A 19 -13.35 12.63 0.49
CA THR A 19 -13.17 11.40 1.28
C THR A 19 -13.63 10.14 0.52
N GLN A 20 -14.36 10.33 -0.58
CA GLN A 20 -14.75 9.23 -1.47
C GLN A 20 -13.53 8.52 -2.06
N ALA A 21 -13.65 7.20 -2.26
CA ALA A 21 -12.53 6.35 -2.68
C ALA A 21 -11.84 6.86 -3.95
N GLN A 22 -12.59 7.36 -4.93
CA GLN A 22 -12.03 7.92 -6.17
C GLN A 22 -11.28 9.24 -5.95
N ASP A 23 -11.72 10.07 -5.00
CA ASP A 23 -11.05 11.34 -4.68
C ASP A 23 -9.73 11.06 -3.95
N VAL A 24 -9.75 10.10 -3.02
CA VAL A 24 -8.56 9.62 -2.30
C VAL A 24 -7.56 8.97 -3.28
N ALA A 25 -8.04 8.12 -4.19
CA ALA A 25 -7.19 7.49 -5.20
C ALA A 25 -6.59 8.52 -6.15
N ALA A 26 -7.38 9.50 -6.62
CA ALA A 26 -6.90 10.57 -7.48
C ALA A 26 -5.86 11.46 -6.77
N ASP A 27 -6.09 11.79 -5.50
CA ASP A 27 -5.15 12.57 -4.69
C ASP A 27 -3.86 11.77 -4.40
N ALA A 28 -3.95 10.47 -4.11
CA ALA A 28 -2.79 9.59 -3.96
C ALA A 28 -1.99 9.46 -5.26
N GLN A 29 -2.67 9.35 -6.41
CA GLN A 29 -2.05 9.31 -7.73
C GLN A 29 -1.37 10.65 -8.08
N ALA A 30 -1.98 11.78 -7.72
CA ALA A 30 -1.40 13.11 -7.90
C ALA A 30 -0.25 13.38 -6.91
N ARG A 31 -0.32 12.81 -5.71
CA ARG A 31 0.75 12.74 -4.70
C ARG A 31 1.74 11.61 -4.98
N ALA A 32 1.99 11.29 -6.25
CA ALA A 32 3.26 10.67 -6.66
C ALA A 32 4.42 11.66 -6.41
N THR A 33 4.62 12.02 -5.14
CA THR A 33 5.91 12.44 -4.62
C THR A 33 6.81 11.26 -4.82
N ASP A 34 7.86 11.44 -5.61
CA ASP A 34 8.94 10.47 -5.80
C ASP A 34 9.31 9.85 -4.43
N PRO A 35 8.84 8.62 -4.12
CA PRO A 35 9.13 7.99 -2.85
C PRO A 35 10.54 7.37 -2.86
N SER A 36 11.20 7.37 -4.02
CA SER A 36 12.57 6.96 -4.19
C SER A 36 13.50 8.16 -4.03
N GLU A 37 13.83 8.50 -2.79
CA GLU A 37 15.26 8.74 -2.60
C GLU A 37 15.95 7.39 -2.85
N ASP A 38 17.05 7.37 -3.61
CA ASP A 38 17.80 6.14 -3.83
C ASP A 38 18.11 5.51 -2.46
N SER A 39 17.92 4.20 -2.33
CA SER A 39 18.28 3.49 -1.11
C SER A 39 19.77 3.70 -0.82
N GLU A 40 20.06 4.25 0.37
CA GLU A 40 21.42 4.42 0.87
C GLU A 40 21.71 3.36 1.93
N ARG A 41 22.33 2.27 1.50
CA ARG A 41 22.90 1.29 2.42
C ARG A 41 24.14 1.89 3.08
N GLY A 42 24.14 1.96 4.41
CA GLY A 42 25.23 2.59 5.20
C GLY A 42 26.61 2.12 4.76
N GLY A 43 27.53 3.07 4.52
CA GLY A 43 28.85 2.77 3.97
C GLY A 43 29.79 2.02 4.93
N HIS A 44 30.81 1.37 4.34
CA HIS A 44 31.96 0.64 4.94
C HIS A 44 31.70 -0.17 6.22
N ALA A 45 31.97 -1.47 6.13
CA ALA A 45 31.83 -2.47 7.19
C ALA A 45 32.22 -1.92 8.59
N ASN A 46 31.20 -1.73 9.43
CA ASN A 46 31.36 -1.30 10.80
C ASN A 46 31.34 -2.54 11.71
N PRO A 47 32.41 -2.86 12.44
CA PRO A 47 32.45 -4.04 13.31
C PRO A 47 31.48 -3.96 14.50
N ALA A 48 30.88 -2.79 14.77
CA ALA A 48 29.82 -2.60 15.76
C ALA A 48 28.41 -2.55 15.14
N GLN A 49 28.27 -2.87 13.85
CA GLN A 49 27.01 -2.91 13.14
C GLN A 49 26.08 -3.99 13.71
N ILE A 50 24.85 -3.60 14.04
CA ILE A 50 23.82 -4.50 14.55
C ILE A 50 23.01 -5.10 13.40
N ILE A 51 22.72 -4.30 12.36
CA ILE A 51 21.95 -4.72 11.19
C ILE A 51 22.92 -5.00 10.06
N PRO A 52 23.08 -6.24 9.59
CA PRO A 52 24.00 -6.59 8.50
C PRO A 52 23.77 -5.77 7.22
N ASP A 53 24.83 -5.60 6.42
CA ASP A 53 24.77 -4.90 5.13
C ASP A 53 23.88 -5.61 4.09
N ASP A 54 23.54 -6.88 4.26
CA ASP A 54 22.68 -7.63 3.34
C ASP A 54 21.18 -7.55 3.67
N VAL A 55 20.81 -6.89 4.78
CA VAL A 55 19.41 -6.66 5.12
C VAL A 55 18.84 -5.54 4.24
N PRO A 56 17.76 -5.80 3.49
CA PRO A 56 17.14 -4.77 2.67
C PRO A 56 16.47 -3.69 3.53
N ASP A 57 16.63 -2.43 3.15
CA ASP A 57 15.97 -1.30 3.82
C ASP A 57 14.51 -1.13 3.38
N LEU A 58 13.81 -0.15 3.97
CA LEU A 58 12.41 0.11 3.67
C LEU A 58 12.16 0.48 2.20
N VAL A 59 13.06 1.25 1.59
CA VAL A 59 12.93 1.70 0.20
C VAL A 59 13.19 0.52 -0.74
N GLU A 60 14.18 -0.32 -0.45
CA GLU A 60 14.44 -1.56 -1.19
C GLU A 60 13.22 -2.50 -1.13
N ARG A 61 12.64 -2.69 0.06
CA ARG A 61 11.39 -3.46 0.23
C ARG A 61 10.23 -2.85 -0.57
N MET A 62 10.03 -1.53 -0.51
CA MET A 62 8.98 -0.85 -1.26
C MET A 62 9.15 -0.98 -2.78
N ASN A 63 10.38 -0.87 -3.27
CA ASN A 63 10.70 -1.06 -4.69
C ASN A 63 10.46 -2.50 -5.14
N ASP A 64 10.82 -3.48 -4.31
CA ASP A 64 10.54 -4.89 -4.57
C ASP A 64 9.03 -5.17 -4.58
N MET A 65 8.25 -4.58 -3.68
CA MET A 65 6.78 -4.70 -3.69
C MET A 65 6.19 -4.12 -4.98
N ASN A 66 6.62 -2.92 -5.37
CA ASN A 66 6.14 -2.27 -6.59
C ASN A 66 6.50 -3.07 -7.85
N ARG A 67 7.72 -3.65 -7.90
CA ARG A 67 8.18 -4.45 -9.03
C ARG A 67 7.51 -5.82 -9.10
N SER A 68 7.31 -6.46 -7.96
CA SER A 68 6.77 -7.82 -7.89
C SER A 68 5.24 -7.85 -7.93
N GLY A 69 4.58 -6.74 -7.58
CA GLY A 69 3.14 -6.68 -7.36
C GLY A 69 2.69 -7.42 -6.11
N ARG A 70 3.62 -7.91 -5.29
CA ARG A 70 3.34 -8.60 -4.02
C ARG A 70 3.72 -7.71 -2.85
N ILE A 71 2.91 -7.72 -1.80
CA ILE A 71 3.15 -7.00 -0.57
C ILE A 71 3.88 -7.88 0.45
N ASP A 72 4.62 -7.23 1.33
CA ASP A 72 5.26 -7.87 2.47
C ASP A 72 4.20 -8.20 3.54
N MET A 73 3.93 -9.49 3.74
CA MET A 73 2.94 -9.98 4.71
C MET A 73 3.56 -10.22 6.10
N ASP A 74 4.88 -10.05 6.28
CA ASP A 74 5.57 -10.33 7.54
C ASP A 74 5.02 -9.50 8.71
N ALA A 75 4.45 -8.32 8.44
CA ALA A 75 3.82 -7.47 9.45
C ALA A 75 2.58 -8.13 10.09
N TYR A 76 1.94 -9.06 9.39
CA TYR A 76 0.75 -9.80 9.81
C TYR A 76 1.06 -11.24 10.22
N ALA A 77 2.34 -11.62 10.30
CA ALA A 77 2.74 -12.96 10.70
C ALA A 77 2.15 -13.34 12.07
N GLY A 78 1.47 -14.48 12.13
CA GLY A 78 0.74 -14.98 13.29
C GLY A 78 -0.71 -14.50 13.41
N GLU A 79 -1.19 -13.63 12.52
CA GLU A 79 -2.59 -13.22 12.45
C GLU A 79 -3.36 -14.08 11.42
N PRO A 80 -4.58 -14.54 11.74
CA PRO A 80 -5.39 -15.28 10.78
C PRO A 80 -5.71 -14.44 9.54
N GLN A 81 -5.52 -15.02 8.35
CA GLN A 81 -6.05 -14.44 7.13
C GLN A 81 -7.58 -14.57 7.14
N MET A 82 -8.26 -13.43 6.96
CA MET A 82 -9.72 -13.33 6.97
C MET A 82 -10.26 -12.89 5.60
N ASP A 83 -9.38 -12.70 4.63
CA ASP A 83 -9.69 -12.34 3.25
C ASP A 83 -10.02 -13.62 2.47
N ASP A 84 -11.07 -13.57 1.64
CA ASP A 84 -11.44 -14.67 0.75
C ASP A 84 -10.66 -14.65 -0.57
N GLU A 85 -9.92 -13.57 -0.85
CA GLU A 85 -8.99 -13.41 -1.97
C GLU A 85 -7.51 -13.32 -1.49
N ASP A 86 -7.10 -14.23 -0.60
CA ASP A 86 -5.76 -14.32 0.01
C ASP A 86 -4.60 -14.42 -0.99
N ASP A 87 -4.80 -15.06 -2.14
CA ASP A 87 -3.81 -15.22 -3.21
C ASP A 87 -3.40 -13.91 -3.92
N ALA A 88 -4.15 -12.81 -3.74
CA ALA A 88 -4.06 -11.63 -4.61
C ALA A 88 -2.75 -10.84 -4.44
N PHE A 89 -2.23 -10.74 -3.23
CA PHE A 89 -1.15 -9.81 -2.89
C PHE A 89 0.14 -10.46 -2.39
N GLY A 90 0.23 -11.77 -2.30
CA GLY A 90 1.44 -12.41 -1.81
C GLY A 90 1.19 -13.81 -1.31
N THR A 91 2.28 -14.45 -0.89
CA THR A 91 2.21 -15.69 -0.12
C THR A 91 1.86 -15.31 1.32
N THR A 92 0.84 -15.96 1.85
CA THR A 92 0.44 -15.86 3.25
C THR A 92 0.96 -17.07 4.03
N GLU A 93 0.85 -17.06 5.36
CA GLU A 93 1.28 -18.21 6.18
C GLU A 93 0.48 -19.50 5.88
N ASP A 94 -0.72 -19.38 5.32
CA ASP A 94 -1.53 -20.54 4.93
C ASP A 94 -1.02 -21.21 3.63
N ASP A 95 -0.13 -20.55 2.89
CA ASP A 95 0.48 -21.03 1.64
C ASP A 95 1.80 -21.82 1.84
N GLU A 96 2.35 -21.86 3.06
CA GLU A 96 3.61 -22.55 3.43
C GLU A 96 3.42 -23.97 3.99
#